data_AF-A0A497A8D3-F1
#
_entry.id   AF-A0A497A8D3-F1
#
_cell.length_a   1.000
_cell.length_b   1.000
_cell.length_c   1.000
_cell.angle_alpha   90.00
_cell.angle_beta   90.00
_cell.angle_gamma   90.00
#
_symmetry.space_group_name_H-M   'P 1'
#
loop_
_entity.id
_entity.type
_entity.pdbx_description
1 polymer ?
#
loop_
_entity_poly.entity_id
_entity_poly.type
_entity_poly.pdbx_seq_one_letter_code
_entity_poly.pdbx_strand_id
1 'polypeptide(L)' 'MEHFRERWMSRLSDISSYESWEKEGGKRIDEVARERVKEILTTHEVMPLPEDVEKEIGRILKRAEEELL' A
#
# COMPACT_ATOMS: atom_id res chain seq x y z
N MET A 1 -6.43 -25.53 -20.92
CA MET A 1 -6.66 -25.11 -19.51
C MET A 1 -5.40 -24.61 -18.82
N GLU A 2 -4.20 -24.87 -19.37
CA GLU A 2 -2.90 -24.52 -18.76
C GLU A 2 -2.77 -23.05 -18.33
N HIS A 3 -3.26 -22.10 -19.15
CA HIS A 3 -3.11 -20.65 -18.89
C HIS A 3 -4.33 -19.98 -18.26
N PHE A 4 -5.39 -20.72 -17.90
CA PHE A 4 -6.63 -20.13 -17.39
C PHE A 4 -6.44 -19.35 -16.08
N ARG A 5 -5.43 -19.73 -15.28
CA ARG A 5 -5.06 -19.08 -14.01
C ARG A 5 -3.98 -17.99 -14.15
N GLU A 6 -3.46 -17.77 -15.36
CA GLU A 6 -2.56 -16.65 -15.65
C GLU A 6 -3.31 -15.32 -15.81
N ARG A 7 -4.64 -15.36 -15.67
CA ARG A 7 -5.47 -14.16 -15.71
C ARG A 7 -5.07 -13.24 -14.57
N TRP A 8 -4.69 -12.02 -14.92
CA TRP A 8 -4.41 -10.95 -13.97
C TRP A 8 -5.56 -10.83 -12.96
N MET A 9 -5.24 -10.98 -11.68
CA MET A 9 -6.17 -10.73 -10.59
C MET A 9 -5.93 -9.32 -10.05
N SER A 10 -6.99 -8.52 -10.06
CA SER A 10 -6.94 -7.17 -9.50
C SER A 10 -6.67 -7.25 -8.00
N ARG A 11 -5.86 -6.32 -7.49
CA ARG A 11 -5.60 -6.16 -6.05
C ARG A 11 -6.71 -5.37 -5.34
N LEU A 12 -7.70 -4.87 -6.08
CA LEU A 12 -8.76 -3.98 -5.57
C LEU A 12 -10.14 -4.31 -6.13
N SER A 13 -10.24 -4.61 -7.43
CA SER A 13 -11.51 -4.88 -8.09
C SER A 13 -11.96 -6.30 -7.80
N ASP A 14 -13.19 -6.44 -7.34
CA ASP A 14 -13.86 -7.74 -7.32
C ASP A 14 -14.41 -8.05 -8.72
N ILE A 15 -14.05 -9.22 -9.23
CA ILE A 15 -14.46 -9.73 -10.54
C ILE A 15 -15.38 -10.95 -10.42
N SER A 16 -15.87 -11.23 -9.21
CA SER A 16 -16.87 -12.26 -8.93
C SER A 16 -18.21 -11.92 -9.58
N SER A 17 -19.13 -12.90 -9.61
CA SER A 17 -20.51 -12.62 -10.03
C SER A 17 -21.19 -11.72 -9.01
N TYR A 18 -22.23 -11.01 -9.44
CA TYR A 18 -23.03 -10.16 -8.55
C TYR A 18 -23.52 -10.91 -7.31
N GLU A 19 -24.03 -12.14 -7.48
CA GLU A 19 -24.54 -12.96 -6.38
C GLU A 19 -23.45 -13.31 -5.35
N SER A 20 -22.22 -13.58 -5.80
CA SER A 20 -21.08 -13.84 -4.92
C SER A 20 -20.67 -12.58 -4.16
N TRP A 21 -20.49 -11.46 -4.86
CA TRP A 21 -20.14 -10.17 -4.27
C TRP A 21 -21.18 -9.73 -3.22
N GLU A 22 -22.48 -9.87 -3.53
CA GLU A 22 -23.58 -9.52 -2.62
C GLU A 22 -23.57 -10.41 -1.37
N LYS A 23 -23.36 -11.72 -1.52
CA LYS A 23 -23.27 -12.67 -0.41
C LYS A 23 -22.05 -12.41 0.49
N GLU A 24 -20.96 -11.91 -0.09
CA GLU A 24 -19.72 -11.55 0.61
C GLU A 24 -19.79 -10.16 1.28
N GLY A 25 -20.95 -9.51 1.23
CA GLY A 25 -21.24 -8.26 1.95
C GLY A 25 -21.24 -7.02 1.06
N GLY A 26 -21.09 -7.18 -0.25
CA GLY A 26 -21.35 -6.10 -1.21
C GLY A 26 -20.48 -4.86 -1.01
N LYS A 27 -19.20 -5.03 -0.62
CA LYS A 27 -18.32 -3.90 -0.33
C LYS A 27 -18.14 -3.01 -1.56
N ARG A 28 -18.25 -1.71 -1.36
CA ARG A 28 -17.93 -0.73 -2.40
C ARG A 28 -16.43 -0.68 -2.60
N ILE A 29 -15.99 -0.38 -3.82
CA ILE A 29 -14.57 -0.37 -4.17
C ILE A 29 -13.75 0.66 -3.37
N ASP A 30 -14.35 1.76 -2.92
CA ASP A 30 -13.69 2.75 -2.07
C ASP A 30 -13.53 2.27 -0.62
N GLU A 31 -14.38 1.37 -0.15
CA GLU A 31 -14.21 0.72 1.16
C GLU A 31 -13.03 -0.25 1.11
N VAL A 32 -12.99 -1.12 0.08
CA VAL A 32 -11.89 -2.05 -0.16
C VAL A 32 -10.55 -1.31 -0.31
N ALA A 33 -10.53 -0.20 -1.05
CA ALA A 33 -9.32 0.61 -1.21
C ALA A 33 -8.83 1.19 0.13
N ARG A 34 -9.72 1.68 0.99
CA ARG A 34 -9.35 2.20 2.31
C ARG A 34 -8.81 1.10 3.23
N GLU A 35 -9.42 -0.08 3.20
CA GLU A 35 -8.92 -1.25 3.94
C GLU A 35 -7.52 -1.63 3.48
N ARG A 36 -7.30 -1.68 2.16
CA ARG A 36 -6.00 -2.00 1.58
C ARG A 36 -4.92 -0.98 1.94
N VAL A 37 -5.26 0.31 1.98
CA VAL A 37 -4.33 1.36 2.45
C VAL A 37 -3.91 1.11 3.90
N LYS A 38 -4.87 0.83 4.78
CA LYS A 38 -4.58 0.53 6.19
C LYS A 38 -3.67 -0.68 6.31
N GLU A 39 -3.99 -1.76 5.59
CA GLU A 39 -3.17 -2.97 5.57
C GLU A 39 -1.72 -2.64 5.18
N ILE A 40 -1.51 -1.98 4.03
CA ILE A 40 -0.18 -1.60 3.54
C ILE A 40 0.58 -0.77 4.58
N LEU A 41 -0.05 0.26 5.16
CA LEU A 41 0.60 1.11 6.16
C LEU A 41 0.95 0.35 7.45
N THR A 42 0.19 -0.68 7.80
CA THR A 42 0.42 -1.47 9.02
C THR A 42 1.43 -2.60 8.83
N THR A 43 1.53 -3.17 7.63
CA THR A 43 2.31 -4.40 7.40
C THR A 43 3.53 -4.19 6.52
N HIS A 44 3.63 -3.09 5.77
CA HIS A 44 4.75 -2.88 4.85
C HIS A 44 5.97 -2.38 5.60
N GLU A 45 6.96 -3.25 5.74
CA GLU A 45 8.28 -2.90 6.24
C GLU A 45 9.24 -2.72 5.07
N VAL A 46 10.00 -1.63 5.10
CA VAL A 46 11.10 -1.37 4.16
C VAL A 46 12.42 -1.68 4.83
N MET A 47 13.41 -2.06 4.03
CA MET A 47 14.78 -2.21 4.52
C MET A 47 15.24 -0.87 5.14
N PRO A 48 15.78 -0.86 6.37
CA PRO A 48 16.25 0.36 6.99
C PRO A 48 17.40 0.95 6.18
N LEU A 49 17.53 2.28 6.24
CA LEU A 49 18.65 2.96 5.62
C LEU A 49 19.95 2.59 6.34
N PRO A 50 21.09 2.55 5.64
CA PRO A 50 22.40 2.52 6.28
C PRO A 50 22.56 3.70 7.27
N GLU A 51 23.21 3.44 8.41
CA GLU A 51 23.34 4.40 9.51
C GLU A 51 24.02 5.71 9.08
N ASP A 52 25.00 5.64 8.18
CA ASP A 52 25.71 6.79 7.64
C ASP A 52 24.80 7.68 6.78
N VAL A 53 23.93 7.08 5.98
CA VAL A 53 22.93 7.78 5.16
C VAL A 53 21.89 8.46 6.06
N GLU A 54 21.40 7.77 7.09
CA GLU A 54 20.42 8.34 8.04
C GLU A 54 21.00 9.56 8.79
N LYS A 55 22.26 9.46 9.22
CA LYS A 55 22.99 10.59 9.84
C LYS A 55 23.15 11.78 8.89
N GLU A 56 23.42 11.53 7.61
CA GLU A 56 23.55 12.59 6.62
C GLU A 56 22.23 13.32 6.40
N ILE A 57 21.14 12.57 6.23
CA ILE A 57 19.79 13.12 6.09
C ILE A 57 19.46 14.01 7.30
N GLY A 58 19.71 13.52 8.52
CA GLY A 58 19.50 14.29 9.74
C GLY A 58 20.30 15.61 9.79
N ARG A 59 21.56 15.60 9.32
CA ARG A 59 22.38 16.82 9.24
C ARG A 59 21.80 17.84 8.26
N ILE A 60 21.37 17.38 7.08
CA ILE A 60 20.78 18.25 6.05
C ILE A 60 19.47 18.87 6.55
N LEU A 61 18.60 18.07 7.17
CA LEU A 61 17.33 18.56 7.73
C LEU A 61 17.57 19.62 8.80
N LYS A 62 18.47 19.38 9.75
CA LYS A 62 18.80 20.35 10.79
C LYS A 62 19.30 21.67 10.22
N ARG A 63 20.18 21.61 9.23
CA ARG A 63 20.66 22.82 8.54
C ARG A 63 19.52 23.58 7.86
N ALA A 64 18.61 22.88 7.18
CA ALA A 64 17.48 23.50 6.51
C ALA A 64 16.51 24.17 7.51
N GLU A 65 16.29 23.55 8.68
CA GLU A 65 15.50 24.14 9.77
C GLU A 65 16.14 25.42 10.33
N GLU A 66 17.47 25.42 10.52
CA GLU A 66 18.23 26.59 10.98
C GLU A 66 18.25 27.73 9.94
N GLU A 67 18.26 27.42 8.65
CA GLU A 67 18.21 28.43 7.56
C GLU A 67 16.80 29.02 7.35
N LEU A 68 15.74 28.34 7.82
CA LEU A 68 14.35 28.80 7.69
C LEU A 68 13.91 29.73 8.84
N LEU A 69 14.65 29.73 9.96
CA LEU A 69 14.43 30.54 11.17
C LEU A 69 15.21 31.87 11.13
#